data_AF-A0A210QCX0-F1
#
_entry.id   AF-A0A210QCX0-F1
#
_cell.length_a   1.000
_cell.length_b   1.000
_cell.length_c   1.000
_cell.angle_alpha   90.00
_cell.angle_beta   90.00
_cell.angle_gamma   90.00
#
_symmetry.space_group_name_H-M   'P 1'
#
loop_
_entity.id
_entity.type
_entity.pdbx_description
1 polymer ?
#
loop_
_entity_poly.entity_id
_entity_poly.type
_entity_poly.pdbx_seq_one_letter_code
_entity_poly.pdbx_strand_id
1 'polypeptide(L)'
;MANPFLDEDEISGPKGPSNRGYGELEDGRRNVLEQINASEDRQLESTRRALSSLYDSERMGVATAEELTRQGEQLNNIEGKVTDIDKNMTTTQKHLNSIKSVFGGIKNWWSTKKEDPSRPEDETSTRLKVAMENQGAPLGAEAGRRRPDTSGFGDEDELDSQFMAGSRKSVSSQGYGQASGQQILQPVTGSSREEETNDNLGLMSDGMSRLKDLALGLGDEISRQNDQLDRIAPKVDNVNVKVEDQNRQMRRILHK
;
A
#
# COMPACT_ATOMS: atom_id res chain seq x y z
N MET A 1 -96.35 8.23 -25.12
CA MET A 1 -95.93 9.46 -24.42
C MET A 1 -94.42 9.51 -24.50
N ALA A 2 -93.89 10.48 -25.25
CA ALA A 2 -92.46 10.76 -25.35
C ALA A 2 -92.02 11.58 -24.12
N ASN A 3 -90.84 11.27 -23.58
CA ASN A 3 -90.22 12.04 -22.49
C ASN A 3 -89.75 13.40 -23.04
N PRO A 4 -90.31 14.53 -22.60
CA PRO A 4 -90.08 15.84 -23.21
C PRO A 4 -89.02 16.69 -22.47
N PHE A 5 -88.00 16.06 -21.86
CA PHE A 5 -87.03 16.77 -20.99
C PHE A 5 -85.58 16.27 -21.09
N LEU A 6 -85.15 15.68 -22.19
CA LEU A 6 -83.72 15.46 -22.43
C LEU A 6 -83.38 15.95 -23.82
N ASP A 7 -83.08 17.25 -23.84
CA ASP A 7 -82.43 17.94 -24.94
C ASP A 7 -81.12 17.24 -25.32
N GLU A 8 -80.87 17.22 -26.63
CA GLU A 8 -79.66 16.73 -27.26
C GLU A 8 -78.48 17.64 -26.93
N ASP A 9 -77.90 17.48 -25.74
CA ASP A 9 -76.56 17.96 -25.46
C ASP A 9 -75.57 16.80 -25.60
N GLU A 10 -74.75 16.92 -26.64
CA GLU A 10 -73.62 16.07 -27.00
C GLU A 10 -72.56 16.13 -25.87
N ILE A 11 -72.77 15.38 -24.79
CA ILE A 11 -71.78 15.22 -23.71
C ILE A 11 -70.70 14.25 -24.20
N SER A 12 -69.72 14.81 -24.92
CA SER A 12 -68.40 14.21 -25.06
C SER A 12 -67.78 14.08 -23.66
N GLY A 13 -68.04 12.95 -22.99
CA GLY A 13 -67.39 12.62 -21.73
C GLY A 13 -65.86 12.74 -21.86
N PRO A 14 -65.14 13.21 -20.82
CA PRO A 14 -63.69 13.31 -20.88
C PRO A 14 -63.15 11.89 -21.11
N LYS A 15 -62.41 11.71 -22.21
CA LYS A 15 -61.63 10.49 -22.43
C LYS A 15 -60.72 10.35 -21.21
N GLY A 16 -61.02 9.38 -20.34
CA GLY A 16 -60.12 9.01 -19.26
C GLY A 16 -58.73 8.76 -19.83
N PRO A 17 -57.65 9.10 -19.10
CA PRO A 17 -56.30 8.93 -19.62
C PRO A 17 -56.13 7.50 -20.10
N SER A 18 -55.73 7.38 -21.36
CA SER A 18 -55.51 6.10 -22.02
C SER A 18 -54.62 5.20 -21.16
N ASN A 19 -55.00 3.93 -21.03
CA ASN A 19 -54.26 2.83 -20.39
C ASN A 19 -52.85 2.57 -20.99
N ARG A 20 -52.36 3.44 -21.88
CA ARG A 20 -51.04 3.39 -22.52
C ARG A 20 -49.91 3.88 -21.62
N GLY A 21 -50.19 4.75 -20.64
CA GLY A 21 -49.15 5.32 -19.77
C GLY A 21 -48.57 4.32 -18.76
N TYR A 22 -49.36 3.33 -18.32
CA TYR A 22 -48.93 2.37 -17.31
C TYR A 22 -47.88 1.37 -17.82
N GLY A 23 -47.96 0.95 -19.08
CA GLY A 23 -46.98 0.03 -19.68
C GLY A 23 -45.59 0.65 -19.84
N GLU A 24 -45.52 1.92 -20.26
CA GLU A 24 -44.25 2.64 -20.47
C GLU A 24 -43.53 2.94 -19.15
N LEU A 25 -44.29 3.24 -18.08
CA LEU A 25 -43.77 3.39 -16.71
C LEU A 25 -43.27 2.06 -16.13
N GLU A 26 -43.96 0.95 -16.40
CA GLU A 26 -43.53 -0.39 -15.96
C GLU A 26 -42.28 -0.89 -16.72
N ASP A 27 -42.20 -0.64 -18.02
CA ASP A 27 -41.04 -0.97 -18.86
C ASP A 27 -39.82 -0.13 -18.47
N GLY A 28 -40.01 1.17 -18.21
CA GLY A 28 -38.97 2.04 -17.65
C GLY A 28 -38.45 1.55 -16.29
N ARG A 29 -39.35 1.07 -15.42
CA ARG A 29 -38.96 0.49 -14.12
C ARG A 29 -38.13 -0.78 -14.27
N ARG A 30 -38.50 -1.67 -15.18
CA ARG A 30 -37.75 -2.91 -15.45
C ARG A 30 -36.36 -2.61 -15.99
N ASN A 31 -36.26 -1.67 -16.93
CA ASN A 31 -34.99 -1.26 -17.49
C ASN A 31 -34.05 -0.65 -16.43
N VAL A 32 -34.58 0.19 -15.53
CA VAL A 32 -33.79 0.76 -14.42
C VAL A 32 -33.31 -0.34 -13.46
N LEU A 33 -34.17 -1.30 -13.09
CA LEU A 33 -33.79 -2.41 -12.21
C LEU A 33 -32.72 -3.31 -12.84
N GLU A 34 -32.80 -3.58 -14.14
CA GLU A 34 -31.77 -4.34 -14.87
C GLU A 34 -30.44 -3.58 -14.88
N GLN A 35 -30.47 -2.26 -15.12
CA GLN A 35 -29.26 -1.43 -15.06
C GLN A 35 -28.62 -1.43 -13.67
N ILE A 36 -29.42 -1.36 -12.60
CA ILE A 36 -28.93 -1.42 -11.22
C ILE A 36 -28.25 -2.77 -10.96
N ASN A 37 -28.92 -3.89 -11.24
CA ASN A 37 -28.34 -5.24 -11.07
C ASN A 37 -27.04 -5.41 -11.86
N ALA A 38 -27.03 -4.98 -13.13
CA ALA A 38 -25.83 -5.04 -13.97
C ALA A 38 -24.71 -4.13 -13.46
N SER A 39 -25.04 -3.01 -12.79
CA SER A 39 -24.04 -2.15 -12.16
C SER A 39 -23.47 -2.77 -10.88
N GLU A 40 -24.28 -3.44 -10.07
CA GLU A 40 -23.85 -4.15 -8.86
C GLU A 40 -22.93 -5.32 -9.20
N ASP A 41 -23.30 -6.17 -10.17
CA ASP A 41 -22.47 -7.30 -10.59
C ASP A 41 -21.10 -6.84 -11.10
N ARG A 42 -21.06 -5.72 -11.84
CA ARG A 42 -19.81 -5.10 -12.29
C ARG A 42 -18.95 -4.58 -11.14
N GLN A 43 -19.56 -3.97 -10.13
CA GLN A 43 -18.85 -3.49 -8.95
C GLN A 43 -18.23 -4.66 -8.18
N LEU A 44 -19.00 -5.70 -7.92
CA LEU A 44 -18.54 -6.88 -7.20
C LEU A 44 -17.46 -7.66 -7.96
N GLU A 45 -17.57 -7.78 -9.29
CA GLU A 45 -16.49 -8.35 -10.10
C GLU A 45 -15.23 -7.48 -10.03
N SER A 46 -15.37 -6.15 -10.04
CA SER A 46 -14.24 -5.24 -9.94
C SER A 46 -13.52 -5.36 -8.59
N THR A 47 -14.25 -5.50 -7.47
CA THR A 47 -13.64 -5.66 -6.14
C THR A 47 -12.90 -6.99 -6.03
N ARG A 48 -13.44 -8.07 -6.59
CA ARG A 48 -12.76 -9.38 -6.62
C ARG A 48 -11.45 -9.33 -7.42
N ARG A 49 -11.45 -8.68 -8.59
CA ARG A 49 -10.23 -8.49 -9.39
C ARG A 49 -9.21 -7.62 -8.64
N ALA A 50 -9.66 -6.55 -8.00
CA ALA A 50 -8.78 -5.69 -7.21
C ALA A 50 -8.15 -6.44 -6.04
N LEU A 51 -8.92 -7.25 -5.30
CA LEU A 51 -8.38 -8.12 -4.24
C LEU A 51 -7.31 -9.08 -4.76
N SER A 52 -7.57 -9.76 -5.88
CA SER A 52 -6.57 -10.63 -6.51
C SER A 52 -5.27 -9.85 -6.81
N SER A 53 -5.40 -8.66 -7.38
CA SER A 53 -4.25 -7.80 -7.68
C SER A 53 -3.50 -7.36 -6.42
N LEU A 54 -4.21 -7.11 -5.30
CA LEU A 54 -3.60 -6.75 -4.02
C LEU A 54 -2.80 -7.92 -3.46
N TYR A 55 -3.36 -9.14 -3.48
CA TYR A 55 -2.65 -10.34 -3.02
C TYR A 55 -1.40 -10.62 -3.85
N ASP A 56 -1.49 -10.49 -5.17
CA ASP A 56 -0.33 -10.67 -6.05
C ASP A 56 0.74 -9.61 -5.78
N SER A 57 0.33 -8.35 -5.55
CA SER A 57 1.23 -7.25 -5.20
C SER A 57 1.91 -7.48 -3.84
N GLU A 58 1.17 -8.00 -2.85
CA GLU A 58 1.68 -8.28 -1.50
C GLU A 58 2.76 -9.37 -1.58
N ARG A 59 2.48 -10.47 -2.26
CA ARG A 59 3.46 -11.54 -2.48
C ARG A 59 4.72 -11.06 -3.18
N MET A 60 4.57 -10.23 -4.22
CA MET A 60 5.71 -9.64 -4.91
C MET A 60 6.49 -8.67 -4.00
N GLY A 61 5.79 -7.91 -3.17
CA GLY A 61 6.38 -7.01 -2.17
C GLY A 61 7.21 -7.75 -1.13
N VAL A 62 6.72 -8.87 -0.60
CA VAL A 62 7.49 -9.74 0.34
C VAL A 62 8.76 -10.25 -0.32
N ALA A 63 8.65 -10.83 -1.52
CA ALA A 63 9.82 -11.35 -2.22
C ALA A 63 10.86 -10.26 -2.49
N THR A 64 10.41 -9.04 -2.77
CA THR A 64 11.29 -7.86 -2.92
C THR A 64 11.94 -7.50 -1.59
N ALA A 65 11.21 -7.53 -0.48
CA ALA A 65 11.72 -7.24 0.86
C ALA A 65 12.79 -8.24 1.32
N GLU A 66 12.58 -9.53 1.05
CA GLU A 66 13.56 -10.59 1.30
C GLU A 66 14.85 -10.35 0.51
N GLU A 67 14.73 -10.03 -0.76
CA GLU A 67 15.89 -9.77 -1.62
C GLU A 67 16.64 -8.50 -1.20
N LEU A 68 15.94 -7.42 -0.84
CA LEU A 68 16.59 -6.21 -0.31
C LEU A 68 17.33 -6.52 1.00
N THR A 69 16.73 -7.29 1.91
CA THR A 69 17.41 -7.70 3.16
C THR A 69 18.70 -8.45 2.86
N ARG A 70 18.65 -9.41 1.92
CA ARG A 70 19.82 -10.16 1.46
C ARG A 70 20.88 -9.26 0.81
N GLN A 71 20.47 -8.28 -0.01
CA GLN A 71 21.39 -7.31 -0.62
C GLN A 71 22.06 -6.42 0.42
N GLY A 72 21.32 -5.97 1.43
CA GLY A 72 21.86 -5.19 2.54
C GLY A 72 22.96 -5.94 3.31
N GLU A 73 22.78 -7.24 3.56
CA GLU A 73 23.84 -8.08 4.15
C GLU A 73 25.08 -8.18 3.25
N GLN A 74 24.91 -8.31 1.94
CA GLN A 74 26.04 -8.32 1.00
C GLN A 74 26.79 -6.99 1.01
N LEU A 75 26.08 -5.85 1.04
CA LEU A 75 26.71 -4.53 1.13
C LEU A 75 27.49 -4.36 2.44
N ASN A 76 26.95 -4.82 3.56
CA ASN A 76 27.68 -4.83 4.84
C ASN A 76 28.98 -5.66 4.76
N ASN A 77 28.91 -6.83 4.13
CA ASN A 77 30.09 -7.67 3.92
C ASN A 77 31.13 -7.00 3.01
N ILE A 78 30.69 -6.31 1.97
CA ILE A 78 31.56 -5.56 1.06
C ILE A 78 32.24 -4.41 1.83
N GLU A 79 31.50 -3.62 2.59
CA GLU A 79 32.06 -2.52 3.37
C GLU A 79 33.14 -2.99 4.36
N GLY A 80 32.87 -4.09 5.06
CA GLY A 80 33.83 -4.74 5.96
C GLY A 80 35.10 -5.17 5.22
N LYS A 81 34.96 -5.91 4.12
CA LYS A 81 36.09 -6.35 3.29
C LYS A 81 36.91 -5.19 2.74
N VAL A 82 36.27 -4.12 2.27
CA VAL A 82 36.96 -2.94 1.75
C VAL A 82 37.78 -2.26 2.85
N THR A 83 37.23 -2.17 4.06
CA THR A 83 37.93 -1.64 5.23
C THR A 83 39.13 -2.50 5.63
N ASP A 84 38.96 -3.82 5.62
CA ASP A 84 40.05 -4.77 5.90
C ASP A 84 41.18 -4.67 4.87
N ILE A 85 40.83 -4.56 3.58
CA ILE A 85 41.82 -4.37 2.51
C ILE A 85 42.56 -3.05 2.73
N ASP A 86 41.87 -1.95 3.03
CA ASP A 86 42.53 -0.65 3.26
C ASP A 86 43.55 -0.72 4.41
N LYS A 87 43.18 -1.37 5.52
CA LYS A 87 44.06 -1.60 6.67
C LYS A 87 45.25 -2.50 6.32
N ASN A 88 45.01 -3.56 5.56
CA ASN A 88 46.05 -4.46 5.08
C ASN A 88 47.01 -3.72 4.15
N MET A 89 46.52 -2.92 3.21
CA MET A 89 47.35 -2.10 2.33
C MET A 89 48.20 -1.11 3.13
N THR A 90 47.65 -0.49 4.17
CA THR A 90 48.44 0.39 5.06
C THR A 90 49.60 -0.35 5.74
N THR A 91 49.36 -1.60 6.15
CA THR A 91 50.38 -2.46 6.75
C THR A 91 51.41 -2.94 5.72
N THR A 92 50.95 -3.38 4.53
CA THR A 92 51.79 -3.74 3.39
C THR A 92 52.71 -2.58 2.99
N GLN A 93 52.21 -1.33 2.96
CA GLN A 93 53.05 -0.18 2.64
C GLN A 93 54.21 -0.01 3.62
N LYS A 94 53.98 -0.22 4.93
CA LYS A 94 55.05 -0.20 5.94
C LYS A 94 56.08 -1.30 5.67
N HIS A 95 55.63 -2.51 5.30
CA HIS A 95 56.53 -3.60 4.94
C HIS A 95 57.33 -3.30 3.66
N LEU A 96 56.70 -2.79 2.60
CA LEU A 96 57.40 -2.38 1.38
C LEU A 96 58.45 -1.30 1.66
N ASN A 97 58.16 -0.36 2.55
CA ASN A 97 59.12 0.63 3.00
C ASN A 97 60.28 -0.01 3.78
N SER A 98 60.00 -0.99 4.65
CA SER A 98 61.07 -1.73 5.36
C SER A 98 61.95 -2.58 4.45
N ILE A 99 61.40 -3.16 3.37
CA ILE A 99 62.17 -3.95 2.39
C ILE A 99 63.10 -3.04 1.59
N LYS A 100 62.72 -1.79 1.31
CA LYS A 100 63.68 -0.79 0.80
C LYS A 100 64.74 -0.41 1.82
N SER A 101 64.48 -0.57 3.12
CA SER A 101 65.27 -0.05 4.24
C SER A 101 66.19 -1.09 4.92
N VAL A 102 66.47 -2.25 4.29
CA VAL A 102 67.45 -3.23 4.81
C VAL A 102 68.93 -2.76 4.76
N PHE A 103 69.16 -1.44 4.77
CA PHE A 103 70.45 -0.82 5.09
C PHE A 103 70.46 0.01 6.39
N GLY A 104 69.42 -0.03 7.23
CA GLY A 104 69.55 0.52 8.59
C GLY A 104 68.29 0.63 9.44
N GLY A 105 68.31 0.01 10.63
CA GLY A 105 67.67 0.57 11.83
C GLY A 105 66.33 -0.04 12.27
N ILE A 106 66.40 -0.97 13.23
CA ILE A 106 65.28 -1.55 13.95
C ILE A 106 64.92 -0.64 15.14
N LYS A 107 63.85 0.17 15.08
CA LYS A 107 63.19 0.70 16.29
C LYS A 107 61.83 1.36 16.03
N ASN A 108 60.72 0.63 16.23
CA ASN A 108 59.59 1.10 17.05
C ASN A 108 58.49 0.02 17.11
N TRP A 109 58.47 -0.74 18.20
CA TRP A 109 57.42 -1.70 18.53
C TRP A 109 56.83 -1.30 19.89
N TRP A 110 55.91 -0.32 19.90
CA TRP A 110 54.90 -0.16 20.95
C TRP A 110 53.99 1.02 20.67
N SER A 111 52.72 0.73 20.38
CA SER A 111 51.60 1.62 20.69
C SER A 111 50.28 0.83 20.62
N THR A 112 49.81 0.51 21.82
CA THR A 112 48.44 0.29 22.32
C THR A 112 47.27 0.33 21.33
N LYS A 113 46.52 -0.78 21.27
CA LYS A 113 45.17 -0.86 20.71
C LYS A 113 44.21 0.02 21.52
N LYS A 114 43.42 0.85 20.83
CA LYS A 114 42.17 1.42 21.36
C LYS A 114 41.01 0.62 20.79
N GLU A 115 40.04 0.34 21.65
CA GLU A 115 38.77 -0.33 21.37
C GLU A 115 37.86 0.54 20.50
N ASP A 116 37.07 -0.11 19.65
CA ASP A 116 35.99 0.50 18.85
C ASP A 116 34.80 0.85 19.75
N PRO A 117 34.16 2.02 19.58
CA PRO A 117 32.85 2.27 20.16
C PRO A 117 31.78 1.51 19.35
N SER A 118 30.86 0.90 20.08
CA SER A 118 29.70 0.15 19.59
C SER A 118 28.93 0.93 18.52
N ARG A 119 28.71 0.29 17.37
CA ARG A 119 27.83 0.75 16.31
C ARG A 119 26.38 0.74 16.83
N PRO A 120 25.61 1.82 16.72
CA PRO A 120 24.20 1.80 17.07
C PRO A 120 23.47 0.84 16.12
N GLU A 121 22.71 -0.09 16.70
CA GLU A 121 21.87 -1.05 16.00
C GLU A 121 20.80 -0.29 15.19
N ASP A 122 20.69 -0.62 13.90
CA ASP A 122 19.87 0.06 12.91
C ASP A 122 18.36 -0.14 13.16
N GLU A 123 17.64 0.91 13.59
CA GLU A 123 16.17 0.87 13.75
C GLU A 123 15.40 0.67 12.44
N THR A 124 16.03 0.90 11.28
CA THR A 124 15.35 0.82 9.96
C THR A 124 15.13 -0.60 9.49
N SER A 125 16.04 -1.54 9.81
CA SER A 125 15.85 -2.96 9.50
C SER A 125 14.63 -3.52 10.27
N THR A 126 14.33 -2.95 11.42
CA THR A 126 13.18 -3.34 12.24
C THR A 126 11.86 -3.07 11.53
N ARG A 127 11.70 -1.95 10.83
CA ARG A 127 10.44 -1.63 10.13
C ARG A 127 10.16 -2.56 8.98
N LEU A 128 11.16 -2.86 8.15
CA LEU A 128 11.00 -3.83 7.05
C LEU A 128 10.68 -5.23 7.61
N LYS A 129 11.39 -5.65 8.67
CA LYS A 129 11.13 -6.94 9.33
C LYS A 129 9.73 -7.01 9.94
N VAL A 130 9.27 -5.95 10.62
CA VAL A 130 7.92 -5.88 11.19
C VAL A 130 6.87 -5.89 10.08
N ALA A 131 7.09 -5.19 8.97
CA ALA A 131 6.19 -5.21 7.83
C ALA A 131 6.10 -6.62 7.21
N MET A 132 7.21 -7.35 7.12
CA MET A 132 7.23 -8.75 6.65
C MET A 132 6.56 -9.71 7.63
N GLU A 133 6.78 -9.55 8.93
CA GLU A 133 6.22 -10.41 9.98
C GLU A 133 4.70 -10.28 10.08
N ASN A 134 4.16 -9.05 9.93
CA ASN A 134 2.73 -8.78 9.95
C ASN A 134 1.94 -9.40 8.78
N GLN A 135 2.61 -10.03 7.82
CA GLN A 135 1.98 -10.71 6.68
C GLN A 135 1.77 -12.21 6.91
N GLY A 136 2.32 -12.78 7.99
CA GLY A 136 2.19 -14.21 8.33
C GLY A 136 0.88 -14.60 9.00
N ALA A 137 0.00 -13.64 9.33
CA ALA A 137 -1.29 -13.94 9.96
C ALA A 137 -2.29 -14.44 8.90
N PRO A 138 -2.87 -15.65 9.04
CA PRO A 138 -3.88 -16.13 8.11
C PRO A 138 -5.12 -15.25 8.16
N LEU A 139 -5.37 -14.53 7.05
CA LEU A 139 -6.60 -13.78 6.78
C LEU A 139 -7.78 -14.76 6.73
N GLY A 140 -8.44 -14.94 7.87
CA GLY A 140 -9.58 -15.83 8.02
C GLY A 140 -9.85 -16.31 9.45
N ALA A 141 -8.89 -16.14 10.38
CA ALA A 141 -9.07 -16.57 11.77
C ALA A 141 -9.52 -15.47 12.74
N GLU A 142 -9.72 -14.22 12.29
CA GLU A 142 -9.97 -13.11 13.21
C GLU A 142 -10.99 -12.10 12.69
N ALA A 143 -12.18 -12.57 12.31
CA ALA A 143 -13.38 -11.74 12.15
C ALA A 143 -13.91 -11.17 13.50
N GLY A 144 -13.06 -11.05 14.52
CA GLY A 144 -13.49 -10.92 15.92
C GLY A 144 -12.82 -9.84 16.75
N ARG A 145 -11.62 -9.32 16.40
CA ARG A 145 -10.98 -8.28 17.21
C ARG A 145 -10.20 -7.28 16.38
N ARG A 146 -10.47 -6.00 16.68
CA ARG A 146 -9.82 -4.77 16.23
C ARG A 146 -10.31 -4.27 14.87
N ARG A 147 -11.47 -3.62 14.89
CA ARG A 147 -11.66 -2.42 14.08
C ARG A 147 -10.45 -1.51 14.34
N PRO A 148 -9.72 -1.00 13.33
CA PRO A 148 -8.79 0.08 13.56
C PRO A 148 -9.62 1.25 14.09
N ASP A 149 -9.29 1.68 15.31
CA ASP A 149 -9.94 2.81 15.95
C ASP A 149 -9.50 4.07 15.21
N THR A 150 -10.34 4.53 14.29
CA THR A 150 -10.10 5.78 13.53
C THR A 150 -10.52 7.01 14.32
N SER A 151 -10.86 6.88 15.61
CA SER A 151 -11.32 8.00 16.46
C SER A 151 -10.24 9.04 16.80
N GLY A 152 -9.03 8.91 16.25
CA GLY A 152 -7.89 9.79 16.55
C GLY A 152 -7.48 10.78 15.45
N PHE A 153 -8.18 10.83 14.30
CA PHE A 153 -7.88 11.77 13.22
C PHE A 153 -9.13 12.59 12.85
N GLY A 154 -9.34 13.70 13.58
CA GLY A 154 -10.34 14.71 13.23
C GLY A 154 -11.17 15.13 14.43
N ASP A 155 -10.72 16.17 15.14
CA ASP A 155 -11.60 17.01 15.94
C ASP A 155 -12.58 17.73 14.97
N GLU A 156 -13.67 17.07 14.62
CA GLU A 156 -14.75 17.63 13.80
C GLU A 156 -16.11 17.47 14.50
N ASP A 157 -16.15 17.72 15.81
CA ASP A 157 -17.36 17.62 16.65
C ASP A 157 -18.42 18.72 16.39
N GLU A 158 -18.25 19.59 15.40
CA GLU A 158 -19.22 20.69 15.15
C GLU A 158 -19.81 20.74 13.72
N LEU A 159 -19.27 19.99 12.75
CA LEU A 159 -19.75 20.06 11.36
C LEU A 159 -20.68 18.90 10.94
N ASP A 160 -20.65 17.76 11.64
CA ASP A 160 -21.41 16.57 11.25
C ASP A 160 -22.90 16.62 11.65
N SER A 161 -23.23 17.33 12.75
CA SER A 161 -24.62 17.39 13.24
C SER A 161 -25.55 18.17 12.31
N GLN A 162 -25.07 19.23 11.64
CA GLN A 162 -25.84 20.05 10.70
C GLN A 162 -25.97 19.40 9.31
N PHE A 163 -24.94 18.66 8.87
CA PHE A 163 -24.96 17.95 7.59
C PHE A 163 -25.81 16.68 7.65
N MET A 164 -25.73 15.91 8.75
CA MET A 164 -26.60 14.76 8.99
C MET A 164 -28.01 15.14 9.44
N ALA A 165 -28.28 16.34 9.95
CA ALA A 165 -29.65 16.76 10.28
C ALA A 165 -30.53 17.02 9.03
N GLY A 166 -29.92 17.29 7.87
CA GLY A 166 -30.63 17.46 6.60
C GLY A 166 -31.15 16.15 5.99
N SER A 167 -30.48 15.02 6.28
CA SER A 167 -30.72 13.74 5.58
C SER A 167 -31.64 12.76 6.33
N ARG A 168 -32.00 13.07 7.58
CA ARG A 168 -32.97 12.31 8.40
C ARG A 168 -34.23 13.13 8.68
N LYS A 169 -34.71 13.88 7.69
CA LYS A 169 -36.14 14.20 7.65
C LYS A 169 -36.86 13.03 6.96
N SER A 170 -36.92 11.93 7.71
CA SER A 170 -37.90 10.88 7.53
C SER A 170 -39.26 11.55 7.40
N VAL A 171 -39.84 11.47 6.21
CA VAL A 171 -41.24 11.81 5.98
C VAL A 171 -42.04 10.77 6.73
N SER A 172 -42.39 11.11 7.97
CA SER A 172 -43.45 10.45 8.72
C SER A 172 -44.72 10.54 7.88
N SER A 173 -45.06 9.42 7.25
CA SER A 173 -46.36 9.14 6.66
C SER A 173 -47.44 9.32 7.72
N GLN A 174 -48.07 10.48 7.74
CA GLN A 174 -49.35 10.69 8.43
C GLN A 174 -50.19 11.68 7.64
N GLY A 175 -51.19 11.17 6.91
CA GLY A 175 -52.37 11.93 6.52
C GLY A 175 -52.69 12.02 5.03
N TYR A 176 -53.81 11.39 4.69
CA TYR A 176 -54.71 11.63 3.55
C TYR A 176 -54.34 11.07 2.16
N GLY A 177 -55.24 10.23 1.64
CA GLY A 177 -55.41 10.08 0.19
C GLY A 177 -55.42 8.64 -0.31
N GLN A 178 -56.58 8.00 -0.21
CA GLN A 178 -56.92 6.82 -0.98
C GLN A 178 -56.84 7.13 -2.49
N ALA A 179 -55.77 6.73 -3.17
CA ALA A 179 -55.72 6.61 -4.63
C ALA A 179 -54.55 5.73 -5.09
N SER A 180 -54.90 4.60 -5.70
CA SER A 180 -54.18 3.90 -6.79
C SER A 180 -52.66 3.73 -6.74
N GLY A 181 -52.23 2.50 -6.46
CA GLY A 181 -51.15 1.80 -7.17
C GLY A 181 -49.92 2.59 -7.61
N GLN A 182 -49.04 2.93 -6.67
CA GLN A 182 -47.63 3.19 -6.96
C GLN A 182 -46.80 2.47 -5.91
N GLN A 183 -46.25 1.32 -6.29
CA GLN A 183 -45.17 0.68 -5.55
C GLN A 183 -44.00 1.66 -5.53
N ILE A 184 -43.82 2.33 -4.39
CA ILE A 184 -42.57 2.99 -4.03
C ILE A 184 -41.46 1.96 -4.32
N LEU A 185 -40.53 2.35 -5.19
CA LEU A 185 -39.29 1.60 -5.43
C LEU A 185 -38.72 1.29 -4.05
N GLN A 186 -38.76 0.03 -3.63
CA GLN A 186 -37.96 -0.38 -2.48
C GLN A 186 -36.52 -0.06 -2.86
N PRO A 187 -35.76 0.65 -2.00
CA PRO A 187 -34.36 0.85 -2.28
C PRO A 187 -33.75 -0.55 -2.38
N VAL A 188 -33.19 -0.88 -3.54
CA VAL A 188 -32.33 -2.07 -3.72
C VAL A 188 -31.02 -1.73 -3.01
N THR A 189 -31.09 -1.57 -1.70
CA THR A 189 -29.97 -1.28 -0.82
C THR A 189 -30.14 -2.21 0.38
N GLY A 190 -29.19 -3.12 0.59
CA GLY A 190 -29.25 -4.25 1.52
C GLY A 190 -29.31 -5.63 0.83
N SER A 191 -28.83 -5.76 -0.41
CA SER A 191 -28.71 -7.06 -1.08
C SER A 191 -27.45 -7.79 -0.60
N SER A 192 -27.45 -9.13 -0.59
CA SER A 192 -26.26 -9.92 -0.23
C SER A 192 -25.03 -9.59 -1.09
N ARG A 193 -25.22 -8.99 -2.28
CA ARG A 193 -24.13 -8.52 -3.15
C ARG A 193 -23.47 -7.26 -2.62
N GLU A 194 -24.24 -6.33 -2.07
CA GLU A 194 -23.70 -5.11 -1.45
C GLU A 194 -22.93 -5.43 -0.17
N GLU A 195 -23.40 -6.41 0.61
CA GLU A 195 -22.66 -6.93 1.78
C GLU A 195 -21.31 -7.52 1.35
N GLU A 196 -21.29 -8.38 0.33
CA GLU A 196 -20.03 -8.92 -0.21
C GLU A 196 -19.12 -7.81 -0.77
N THR A 197 -19.69 -6.79 -1.42
CA THR A 197 -18.93 -5.65 -1.93
C THR A 197 -18.30 -4.87 -0.78
N ASN A 198 -19.05 -4.61 0.29
CA ASN A 198 -18.55 -3.92 1.47
C ASN A 198 -17.45 -4.73 2.19
N ASP A 199 -17.62 -6.05 2.32
CA ASP A 199 -16.62 -6.94 2.89
C ASP A 199 -15.35 -6.95 2.05
N ASN A 200 -15.48 -7.04 0.72
CA ASN A 200 -14.37 -6.96 -0.21
C ASN A 200 -13.64 -5.61 -0.09
N LEU A 201 -14.37 -4.50 0.03
CA LEU A 201 -13.77 -3.18 0.23
C LEU A 201 -13.01 -3.08 1.57
N GLY A 202 -13.51 -3.70 2.63
CA GLY A 202 -12.80 -3.83 3.91
C GLY A 202 -11.48 -4.59 3.75
N LEU A 203 -11.53 -5.78 3.12
CA LEU A 203 -10.33 -6.57 2.83
C LEU A 203 -9.33 -5.82 1.94
N MET A 204 -9.82 -5.04 0.96
CA MET A 204 -8.99 -4.19 0.12
C MET A 204 -8.32 -3.08 0.92
N SER A 205 -9.04 -2.43 1.84
CA SER A 205 -8.50 -1.41 2.74
C SER A 205 -7.36 -1.98 3.60
N ASP A 206 -7.57 -3.16 4.19
CA ASP A 206 -6.56 -3.83 5.00
C ASP A 206 -5.34 -4.24 4.15
N GLY A 207 -5.58 -4.79 2.95
CA GLY A 207 -4.52 -5.15 2.00
C GLY A 207 -3.70 -3.94 1.56
N MET A 208 -4.36 -2.80 1.29
CA MET A 208 -3.69 -1.54 0.96
C MET A 208 -2.87 -1.01 2.13
N SER A 209 -3.33 -1.16 3.37
CA SER A 209 -2.54 -0.79 4.55
C SER A 209 -1.27 -1.63 4.65
N ARG A 210 -1.37 -2.95 4.48
CA ARG A 210 -0.18 -3.83 4.49
C ARG A 210 0.79 -3.50 3.35
N LEU A 211 0.27 -3.26 2.14
CA LEU A 211 1.10 -2.82 1.01
C LEU A 211 1.78 -1.49 1.26
N LYS A 212 1.11 -0.55 1.93
CA LYS A 212 1.71 0.74 2.33
C LYS A 212 2.86 0.51 3.31
N ASP A 213 2.66 -0.31 4.34
CA ASP A 213 3.70 -0.59 5.33
C ASP A 213 4.91 -1.27 4.68
N LEU A 214 4.66 -2.22 3.77
CA LEU A 214 5.70 -2.81 2.91
C LEU A 214 6.42 -1.75 2.08
N ALA A 215 5.69 -0.89 1.36
CA ALA A 215 6.28 0.12 0.50
C ALA A 215 7.16 1.12 1.27
N LEU A 216 6.73 1.53 2.47
CA LEU A 216 7.54 2.37 3.36
C LEU A 216 8.79 1.64 3.83
N GLY A 217 8.66 0.37 4.27
CA GLY A 217 9.81 -0.44 4.68
C GLY A 217 10.83 -0.67 3.55
N LEU A 218 10.34 -0.97 2.34
CA LEU A 218 11.18 -1.12 1.14
C LEU A 218 11.89 0.20 0.81
N GLY A 219 11.19 1.34 0.90
CA GLY A 219 11.75 2.67 0.64
C GLY A 219 12.85 3.06 1.64
N ASP A 220 12.63 2.79 2.93
CA ASP A 220 13.62 3.02 3.99
C ASP A 220 14.89 2.16 3.76
N GLU A 221 14.72 0.88 3.41
CA GLU A 221 15.86 -0.02 3.15
C GLU A 221 16.64 0.37 1.88
N ILE A 222 15.95 0.73 0.80
CA ILE A 222 16.61 1.22 -0.43
C ILE A 222 17.42 2.49 -0.13
N SER A 223 16.84 3.45 0.61
CA SER A 223 17.51 4.70 0.95
C SER A 223 18.78 4.43 1.78
N ARG A 224 18.68 3.56 2.78
CA ARG A 224 19.82 3.10 3.58
C ARG A 224 20.92 2.45 2.73
N GLN A 225 20.55 1.57 1.80
CA GLN A 225 21.51 0.89 0.93
C GLN A 225 22.18 1.87 -0.05
N ASN A 226 21.44 2.84 -0.57
CA ASN A 226 22.01 3.91 -1.40
C ASN A 226 23.07 4.72 -0.63
N ASP A 227 22.75 5.15 0.59
CA ASP A 227 23.71 5.85 1.45
C ASP A 227 24.95 4.99 1.75
N GLN A 228 24.77 3.67 1.89
CA GLN A 228 25.88 2.74 2.08
C GLN A 228 26.74 2.61 0.82
N LEU A 229 26.13 2.50 -0.36
CA LEU A 229 26.83 2.48 -1.64
C LEU A 229 27.66 3.75 -1.84
N ASP A 230 27.11 4.93 -1.54
CA ASP A 230 27.81 6.22 -1.64
C ASP A 230 29.05 6.30 -0.72
N ARG A 231 29.03 5.59 0.41
CA ARG A 231 30.21 5.47 1.29
C ARG A 231 31.20 4.41 0.81
N ILE A 232 30.73 3.29 0.27
CA ILE A 232 31.58 2.17 -0.17
C ILE A 232 32.31 2.53 -1.46
N ALA A 233 31.64 3.12 -2.44
CA ALA A 233 32.19 3.42 -3.77
C ALA A 233 33.55 4.15 -3.72
N PRO A 234 33.69 5.32 -3.06
CA PRO A 234 34.98 6.00 -2.99
C PRO A 234 36.02 5.23 -2.17
N LYS A 235 35.62 4.43 -1.18
CA LYS A 235 36.57 3.57 -0.42
C LYS A 235 37.14 2.48 -1.33
N VAL A 236 36.30 1.85 -2.15
CA VAL A 236 36.71 0.83 -3.13
C VAL A 236 37.70 1.43 -4.14
N ASP A 237 37.41 2.61 -4.68
CA ASP A 237 38.29 3.29 -5.64
C ASP A 237 39.67 3.59 -5.03
N ASN A 238 39.68 4.14 -3.81
CA ASN A 238 40.92 4.42 -3.08
C ASN A 238 41.74 3.14 -2.81
N VAL A 239 41.06 2.06 -2.39
CA VAL A 239 41.69 0.77 -2.18
C VAL A 239 42.27 0.22 -3.48
N ASN A 240 41.53 0.32 -4.60
CA ASN A 240 42.01 -0.14 -5.90
C ASN A 240 43.29 0.59 -6.31
N VAL A 241 43.33 1.92 -6.18
CA VAL A 241 44.52 2.72 -6.47
C VAL A 241 45.70 2.31 -5.58
N LYS A 242 45.49 2.11 -4.27
CA LYS A 242 46.54 1.65 -3.34
C LYS A 242 47.08 0.27 -3.73
N VAL A 243 46.20 -0.68 -4.05
CA VAL A 243 46.57 -2.04 -4.48
C VAL A 243 47.43 -1.98 -5.75
N GLU A 244 47.03 -1.20 -6.74
CA GLU A 244 47.80 -1.04 -7.98
C GLU A 244 49.19 -0.46 -7.74
N ASP A 245 49.32 0.60 -6.94
CA ASP A 245 50.61 1.20 -6.65
C ASP A 245 51.52 0.24 -5.88
N GLN A 246 50.99 -0.46 -4.88
CA GLN A 246 51.73 -1.47 -4.14
C GLN A 246 52.16 -2.64 -5.01
N ASN A 247 51.30 -3.09 -5.93
CA ASN A 247 51.66 -4.09 -6.93
C ASN A 247 52.80 -3.63 -7.83
N ARG A 248 52.77 -2.37 -8.31
CA ARG A 248 53.87 -1.79 -9.09
C ARG A 248 55.16 -1.71 -8.26
N GLN A 249 55.08 -1.29 -6.99
CA GLN A 249 56.23 -1.22 -6.09
C GLN A 249 56.85 -2.61 -5.83
N MET A 250 56.03 -3.62 -5.53
CA MET A 250 56.48 -5.01 -5.34
C MET A 250 57.20 -5.55 -6.57
N ARG A 251 56.64 -5.34 -7.77
CA ARG A 251 57.30 -5.74 -9.02
C ARG A 251 58.68 -5.11 -9.17
N ARG A 252 58.84 -3.82 -8.88
CA ARG A 252 60.15 -3.16 -8.95
C ARG A 252 61.17 -3.70 -7.96
N ILE A 253 60.73 -4.15 -6.78
CA ILE A 253 61.61 -4.76 -5.77
C ILE A 253 62.08 -6.15 -6.23
N LEU A 254 61.19 -6.95 -6.83
CA LEU A 254 61.50 -8.30 -7.29
C LEU A 254 62.40 -8.36 -8.54
N HIS A 255 62.42 -7.29 -9.35
CA HIS A 255 63.27 -7.21 -10.55
C HIS A 255 64.63 -6.53 -10.27
N LYS A 256 64.96 -6.27 -9.00
CA LYS A 256 66.31 -5.89 -8.55
C LYS A 256 67.03 -7.11 -8.00
#